data_AF-A0A7Z9Q1C2-F1
#
_entry.id   AF-A0A7Z9Q1C2-F1
#
_cell.length_a   1.000
_cell.length_b   1.000
_cell.length_c   1.000
_cell.angle_alpha   90.00
_cell.angle_beta   90.00
_cell.angle_gamma   90.00
#
_symmetry.space_group_name_H-M   'P 1'
#
loop_
_entity.id
_entity.type
_entity.pdbx_description
1 polymer ?
#
loop_
_entity_poly.entity_id
_entity_poly.type
_entity_poly.pdbx_seq_one_letter_code
_entity_poly.pdbx_strand_id
1 'polypeptide(L)'
;MALLSSSVTAWTATCNGVGSYTDLFTGSYRGFYEFVRQEKIKGSLLLRYFVAALETFEALCDKIVDHRAGDWRKEWRSLKGLTSPAWYASGENNTARQRLILGFNSPFYPNVLVSTSVFQEGVNLHMNCHQVHHYGIAGSPGDNEQRVGRIDRLYGCVNKRLATGGGELGIHYPYLAGSVDEDQVASFIERKHRVEERMDACLQSRFDSEYRPSSMVDWGQFLRKPLDHSAALVAAPSPAKFRRLREAGCGYKPQETHTFEDITEKLRNHLERACDPLKDKILEANSSQTSPKPLFVIDPLVERRETKRHQPIFATLGFSPRFSALSPDTAYVVSFSSPIANRANLEKVSLQNLNALISELSKRYPLVRVGIDEDVGNSHFYLSTRVNFPLFVRRGKMEWFSLYEVRMGLESIKQFSDELEAQLFHGRQDLTVAEISSSNISGPKPLPERFMSQRNIKRAEGAWSSVESELGQVEQLIAPLSKEQIHALLDQTAGSAKGADPALNLLRLNSRFPFVNFREKGAGEFEVQLNFPAGDFQDSERALLREWFDYVVGDRQ
;
A
#
# COMPACT_ATOMS: atom_id res chain seq x y z
N MET A 1 -8.16 3.63 0.05
CA MET A 1 -8.57 5.03 -0.22
C MET A 1 -7.98 5.57 -1.53
N ALA A 2 -6.66 5.54 -1.75
CA ALA A 2 -6.05 5.97 -3.02
C ALA A 2 -6.56 5.18 -4.24
N LEU A 3 -6.70 3.85 -4.13
CA LEU A 3 -7.29 3.01 -5.19
C LEU A 3 -8.77 3.35 -5.48
N LEU A 4 -9.57 3.67 -4.46
CA LEU A 4 -10.96 4.13 -4.64
C LEU A 4 -11.00 5.50 -5.31
N SER A 5 -10.08 6.41 -4.96
CA SER A 5 -9.91 7.68 -5.68
C SER A 5 -9.50 7.44 -7.13
N SER A 6 -8.56 6.55 -7.43
CA SER A 6 -8.15 6.25 -8.80
C SER A 6 -9.28 5.59 -9.61
N SER A 7 -10.02 4.65 -9.02
CA SER A 7 -11.12 3.94 -9.68
C SER A 7 -12.35 4.84 -9.88
N VAL A 8 -12.68 5.70 -8.91
CA VAL A 8 -13.79 6.67 -9.01
C VAL A 8 -13.42 7.87 -9.89
N THR A 9 -12.15 8.31 -9.86
CA THR A 9 -11.63 9.34 -10.79
C THR A 9 -11.58 8.81 -12.21
N ALA A 10 -11.19 7.55 -12.41
CA ALA A 10 -11.33 6.87 -13.71
C ALA A 10 -12.80 6.81 -14.13
N TRP A 11 -13.72 6.43 -13.23
CA TRP A 11 -15.16 6.42 -13.51
C TRP A 11 -15.70 7.80 -13.91
N THR A 12 -15.31 8.87 -13.22
CA THR A 12 -15.77 10.24 -13.51
C THR A 12 -15.11 10.88 -14.73
N ALA A 13 -13.85 10.57 -15.04
CA ALA A 13 -13.21 10.99 -16.28
C ALA A 13 -13.83 10.29 -17.51
N THR A 14 -14.24 9.02 -17.34
CA THR A 14 -14.81 8.20 -18.44
C THR A 14 -16.23 8.64 -18.83
N CYS A 15 -17.04 9.12 -17.89
CA CYS A 15 -18.41 9.57 -18.19
C CYS A 15 -18.49 11.00 -18.75
N ASN A 16 -17.47 11.84 -18.57
CA ASN A 16 -17.49 13.26 -18.97
C ASN A 16 -16.81 13.53 -20.34
N GLY A 17 -16.17 12.54 -20.95
CA GLY A 17 -15.56 12.66 -22.27
C GLY A 17 -16.56 12.42 -23.39
N VAL A 18 -17.29 13.45 -23.81
CA VAL A 18 -18.05 13.44 -25.07
C VAL A 18 -17.04 13.50 -26.23
N GLY A 19 -16.73 12.36 -26.85
CA GLY A 19 -15.95 12.32 -28.09
C GLY A 19 -15.21 11.00 -28.37
N SER A 20 -15.76 10.22 -29.30
CA SER A 20 -15.15 9.15 -30.15
C SER A 20 -14.20 8.07 -29.58
N TYR A 21 -13.99 7.96 -28.26
CA TYR A 21 -13.12 6.92 -27.65
C TYR A 21 -13.88 5.80 -26.90
N THR A 22 -15.16 5.57 -27.20
CA THR A 22 -16.04 4.73 -26.37
C THR A 22 -15.92 3.21 -26.57
N ASP A 23 -15.50 2.73 -27.75
CA ASP A 23 -15.62 1.28 -28.07
C ASP A 23 -14.44 0.42 -27.56
N LEU A 24 -13.22 0.96 -27.53
CA LEU A 24 -12.05 0.23 -27.02
C LEU A 24 -12.08 0.09 -25.48
N PHE A 25 -12.57 1.11 -24.78
CA PHE A 25 -12.59 1.14 -23.31
C PHE A 25 -13.76 0.35 -22.70
N THR A 26 -14.93 0.33 -23.36
CA THR A 26 -16.06 -0.51 -22.92
C THR A 26 -15.76 -2.01 -23.06
N GLY A 27 -15.02 -2.41 -24.10
CA GLY A 27 -14.50 -3.77 -24.25
C GLY A 27 -13.51 -4.17 -23.13
N SER A 28 -12.61 -3.26 -22.76
CA SER A 28 -11.63 -3.45 -21.67
C SER A 28 -12.31 -3.60 -20.30
N TYR A 29 -13.27 -2.73 -19.96
CA TYR A 29 -13.99 -2.79 -18.69
C TYR A 29 -14.87 -4.04 -18.59
N ARG A 30 -15.55 -4.42 -19.67
CA ARG A 30 -16.35 -5.65 -19.72
C ARG A 30 -15.46 -6.89 -19.61
N GLY A 31 -14.27 -6.87 -20.23
CA GLY A 31 -13.25 -7.91 -20.08
C GLY A 31 -12.74 -8.04 -18.65
N PHE A 32 -12.45 -6.92 -17.98
CA PHE A 32 -12.10 -6.90 -16.56
C PHE A 32 -13.24 -7.45 -15.69
N TYR A 33 -14.48 -6.99 -15.88
CA TYR A 33 -15.62 -7.49 -15.13
C TYR A 33 -15.80 -9.01 -15.28
N GLU A 34 -15.72 -9.53 -16.51
CA GLU A 34 -15.79 -10.97 -16.81
C GLU A 34 -14.65 -11.76 -16.12
N PHE A 35 -13.42 -11.23 -16.14
CA PHE A 35 -12.27 -11.83 -15.48
C PHE A 35 -12.43 -11.90 -13.96
N VAL A 36 -12.95 -10.85 -13.33
CA VAL A 36 -13.05 -10.81 -11.86
C VAL A 36 -14.34 -11.49 -11.36
N ARG A 37 -15.47 -11.44 -12.09
CA ARG A 37 -16.82 -11.78 -11.57
C ARG A 37 -17.04 -13.22 -11.09
N GLN A 38 -16.25 -14.19 -11.54
CA GLN A 38 -16.49 -15.61 -11.23
C GLN A 38 -16.03 -15.96 -9.81
N GLU A 39 -14.72 -16.11 -9.62
CA GLU A 39 -14.13 -16.53 -8.33
C GLU A 39 -13.29 -15.43 -7.67
N LYS A 40 -12.72 -14.52 -8.47
CA LYS A 40 -11.78 -13.49 -7.96
C LYS A 40 -12.47 -12.32 -7.25
N ILE A 41 -13.74 -12.03 -7.54
CA ILE A 41 -14.54 -11.03 -6.80
C ILE A 41 -14.91 -11.57 -5.42
N LYS A 42 -15.27 -12.85 -5.32
CA LYS A 42 -15.76 -13.48 -4.09
C LYS A 42 -14.64 -13.50 -3.04
N GLY A 43 -14.82 -12.73 -1.97
CA GLY A 43 -13.85 -12.61 -0.88
C GLY A 43 -12.78 -11.54 -1.06
N SER A 44 -12.67 -10.90 -2.25
CA SER A 44 -11.72 -9.82 -2.52
C SER A 44 -11.96 -8.57 -1.67
N LEU A 45 -10.89 -7.81 -1.44
CA LEU A 45 -10.97 -6.47 -0.84
C LEU A 45 -11.87 -5.52 -1.65
N LEU A 46 -11.82 -5.61 -2.99
CA LEU A 46 -12.62 -4.78 -3.89
C LEU A 46 -14.13 -4.99 -3.65
N LEU A 47 -14.60 -6.24 -3.64
CA LEU A 47 -16.01 -6.54 -3.35
C LEU A 47 -16.41 -6.03 -1.97
N ARG A 48 -15.57 -6.23 -0.96
CA ARG A 48 -15.84 -5.76 0.40
C ARG A 48 -15.93 -4.23 0.47
N TYR A 49 -15.07 -3.52 -0.24
CA TYR A 49 -15.17 -2.06 -0.36
C TYR A 49 -16.45 -1.63 -1.07
N PHE A 50 -16.85 -2.32 -2.14
CA PHE A 50 -18.13 -2.04 -2.80
C PHE A 50 -19.33 -2.32 -1.90
N VAL A 51 -19.35 -3.44 -1.17
CA VAL A 51 -20.41 -3.74 -0.21
C VAL A 51 -20.46 -2.68 0.89
N ALA A 52 -19.33 -2.34 1.50
CA ALA A 52 -19.26 -1.30 2.54
C ALA A 52 -19.68 0.09 2.01
N ALA A 53 -19.30 0.42 0.77
CA ALA A 53 -19.72 1.65 0.12
C ALA A 53 -21.24 1.66 -0.10
N LEU A 54 -21.83 0.57 -0.61
CA LEU A 54 -23.27 0.45 -0.84
C LEU A 54 -24.07 0.51 0.47
N GLU A 55 -23.61 -0.15 1.53
CA GLU A 55 -24.24 -0.12 2.87
C GLU A 55 -24.25 1.29 3.47
N THR A 56 -23.30 2.14 3.10
CA THR A 56 -23.17 3.52 3.62
C THR A 56 -23.67 4.59 2.64
N PHE A 57 -23.94 4.22 1.38
CA PHE A 57 -24.26 5.16 0.30
C PHE A 57 -25.61 5.84 0.50
N GLU A 58 -26.66 5.11 0.91
CA GLU A 58 -27.97 5.71 1.17
C GLU A 58 -27.90 6.71 2.34
N ALA A 59 -27.18 6.37 3.40
CA ALA A 59 -26.97 7.29 4.52
C ALA A 59 -26.16 8.53 4.11
N LEU A 60 -25.18 8.38 3.22
CA LEU A 60 -24.43 9.50 2.65
C LEU A 60 -25.33 10.41 1.83
N CYS A 61 -26.11 9.85 0.92
CA CYS A 61 -27.05 10.58 0.08
C CYS A 61 -28.10 11.32 0.92
N ASP A 62 -28.86 10.58 1.74
CA ASP A 62 -30.05 11.12 2.41
C ASP A 62 -29.71 11.95 3.65
N LYS A 63 -28.73 11.52 4.48
CA LYS A 63 -28.44 12.18 5.76
C LYS A 63 -27.31 13.20 5.70
N ILE A 64 -26.39 13.04 4.76
CA ILE A 64 -25.19 13.89 4.70
C ILE A 64 -25.31 14.89 3.57
N VAL A 65 -25.69 14.53 2.35
CA VAL A 65 -25.66 15.46 1.20
C VAL A 65 -27.03 16.08 0.88
N ASP A 66 -28.10 15.64 1.56
CA ASP A 66 -29.49 16.03 1.27
C ASP A 66 -29.84 15.81 -0.21
N HIS A 67 -29.39 14.68 -0.75
CA HIS A 67 -29.64 14.23 -2.11
C HIS A 67 -30.26 12.85 -2.04
N ARG A 68 -31.43 12.66 -2.64
CA ARG A 68 -32.00 11.31 -2.74
C ARG A 68 -31.04 10.44 -3.55
N ALA A 69 -30.92 9.16 -3.19
CA ALA A 69 -30.05 8.21 -3.92
C ALA A 69 -30.29 8.17 -5.44
N GLY A 70 -31.50 8.50 -5.91
CA GLY A 70 -31.85 8.61 -7.33
C GLY A 70 -31.25 9.81 -8.08
N ASP A 71 -30.79 10.85 -7.36
CA ASP A 71 -30.25 12.10 -7.92
C ASP A 71 -28.71 12.05 -8.11
N TRP A 72 -28.15 10.88 -8.41
CA TRP A 72 -26.70 10.63 -8.51
C TRP A 72 -25.96 11.51 -9.55
N ARG A 73 -26.69 12.14 -10.48
CA ARG A 73 -26.16 13.07 -11.49
C ARG A 73 -25.89 14.48 -10.99
N LYS A 74 -26.37 14.86 -9.80
CA LYS A 74 -26.02 16.16 -9.19
C LYS A 74 -24.53 16.18 -8.86
N GLU A 75 -23.89 17.31 -9.13
CA GLU A 75 -22.45 17.44 -8.95
C GLU A 75 -22.05 17.49 -7.47
N TRP A 76 -21.20 16.54 -7.05
CA TRP A 76 -20.66 16.41 -5.69
C TRP A 76 -19.54 17.43 -5.37
N ARG A 77 -19.54 18.60 -6.04
CA ARG A 77 -18.48 19.63 -5.93
C ARG A 77 -18.32 20.14 -4.49
N SER A 78 -19.40 20.13 -3.70
CA SER A 78 -19.42 20.54 -2.30
C SER A 78 -18.42 19.74 -1.45
N LEU A 79 -18.38 18.41 -1.61
CA LEU A 79 -17.44 17.52 -0.91
C LEU A 79 -16.03 17.57 -1.52
N LYS A 80 -15.91 17.66 -2.85
CA LYS A 80 -14.60 17.56 -3.55
C LYS A 80 -13.67 18.75 -3.34
N GLY A 81 -14.19 19.94 -3.05
CA GLY A 81 -13.33 21.13 -2.86
C GLY A 81 -12.91 21.38 -1.42
N LEU A 82 -13.21 20.48 -0.47
CA LEU A 82 -12.62 20.51 0.87
C LEU A 82 -11.37 19.62 0.86
N THR A 83 -10.19 20.24 0.75
CA THR A 83 -8.91 19.52 0.64
C THR A 83 -8.05 19.62 1.89
N SER A 84 -8.33 20.58 2.79
CA SER A 84 -7.59 20.76 4.03
C SER A 84 -8.13 19.87 5.15
N PRO A 85 -7.27 19.12 5.87
CA PRO A 85 -7.68 18.24 6.97
C PRO A 85 -8.25 18.98 8.17
N ALA A 86 -7.93 20.26 8.34
CA ALA A 86 -8.47 21.10 9.39
C ALA A 86 -9.11 22.35 8.80
N TRP A 87 -10.24 22.75 9.37
CA TRP A 87 -10.97 23.97 9.00
C TRP A 87 -11.57 24.63 10.25
N TYR A 88 -11.80 25.94 10.15
CA TYR A 88 -12.49 26.69 11.20
C TYR A 88 -13.86 27.22 10.74
N ALA A 89 -14.78 27.40 11.68
CA ALA A 89 -16.07 28.05 11.51
C ALA A 89 -16.18 29.22 12.50
N SER A 90 -16.41 30.42 11.98
CA SER A 90 -16.54 31.67 12.74
C SER A 90 -17.69 32.52 12.21
N GLY A 91 -17.96 33.67 12.83
CA GLY A 91 -18.99 34.60 12.36
C GLY A 91 -18.71 35.12 10.95
N GLU A 92 -17.45 35.14 10.53
CA GLU A 92 -17.00 35.72 9.26
C GLU A 92 -17.22 34.79 8.07
N ASN A 93 -17.28 33.47 8.27
CA ASN A 93 -17.35 32.49 7.18
C ASN A 93 -18.71 31.80 7.05
N ASN A 94 -19.79 32.55 7.26
CA ASN A 94 -21.16 32.04 7.31
C ASN A 94 -21.59 31.30 6.02
N THR A 95 -21.12 31.73 4.85
CA THR A 95 -21.41 31.09 3.55
C THR A 95 -20.76 29.70 3.38
N ALA A 96 -19.63 29.45 4.05
CA ALA A 96 -18.93 28.16 4.02
C ALA A 96 -19.47 27.17 5.06
N ARG A 97 -20.31 27.63 6.00
CA ARG A 97 -20.74 26.88 7.18
C ARG A 97 -21.45 25.56 6.84
N GLN A 98 -22.45 25.63 5.96
CA GLN A 98 -23.18 24.43 5.54
C GLN A 98 -22.24 23.42 4.88
N ARG A 99 -21.36 23.89 4.00
CA ARG A 99 -20.36 23.05 3.35
C ARG A 99 -19.41 22.36 4.34
N LEU A 100 -18.96 23.06 5.38
CA LEU A 100 -18.11 22.48 6.42
C LEU A 100 -18.85 21.42 7.25
N ILE A 101 -20.13 21.65 7.60
CA ILE A 101 -20.98 20.64 8.27
C ILE A 101 -21.13 19.39 7.39
N LEU A 102 -21.40 19.58 6.09
CA LEU A 102 -21.53 18.49 5.12
C LEU A 102 -20.22 17.68 5.04
N GLY A 103 -19.08 18.37 4.87
CA GLY A 103 -17.76 17.75 4.82
C GLY A 103 -17.42 16.98 6.08
N PHE A 104 -17.59 17.59 7.24
CA PHE A 104 -17.26 16.99 8.54
C PHE A 104 -18.12 15.76 8.90
N ASN A 105 -19.39 15.73 8.46
CA ASN A 105 -20.24 14.55 8.60
C ASN A 105 -20.00 13.49 7.51
N SER A 106 -19.09 13.73 6.56
CA SER A 106 -18.70 12.79 5.51
C SER A 106 -17.33 12.15 5.82
N PRO A 107 -16.92 11.07 5.13
CA PRO A 107 -15.57 10.51 5.27
C PRO A 107 -14.48 11.36 4.60
N PHE A 108 -14.84 12.53 4.07
CA PHE A 108 -13.93 13.50 3.45
C PHE A 108 -13.57 14.61 4.44
N TYR A 109 -12.63 15.46 4.05
CA TYR A 109 -12.19 16.57 4.87
C TYR A 109 -13.29 17.61 5.14
N PRO A 110 -13.23 18.32 6.28
CA PRO A 110 -12.18 18.26 7.32
C PRO A 110 -12.31 17.08 8.29
N ASN A 111 -11.16 16.62 8.81
CA ASN A 111 -11.10 15.70 9.96
C ASN A 111 -11.20 16.45 11.30
N VAL A 112 -10.74 17.70 11.33
CA VAL A 112 -10.80 18.58 12.51
C VAL A 112 -11.57 19.85 12.17
N LEU A 113 -12.65 20.09 12.91
CA LEU A 113 -13.48 21.29 12.77
C LEU A 113 -13.34 22.14 14.04
N VAL A 114 -12.71 23.31 13.90
CA VAL A 114 -12.60 24.30 14.98
C VAL A 114 -13.76 25.27 14.84
N SER A 115 -14.48 25.55 15.93
CA SER A 115 -15.66 26.42 15.88
C SER A 115 -15.68 27.39 17.04
N THR A 116 -16.08 28.63 16.77
CA THR A 116 -16.55 29.53 17.84
C THR A 116 -18.00 29.20 18.21
N SER A 117 -18.75 30.11 18.85
CA SER A 117 -20.17 29.95 19.22
C SER A 117 -21.14 29.82 18.04
N VAL A 118 -20.65 29.63 16.82
CA VAL A 118 -21.46 29.61 15.59
C VAL A 118 -22.30 28.35 15.37
N PHE A 119 -22.02 27.26 16.08
CA PHE A 119 -22.78 26.00 16.02
C PHE A 119 -23.65 25.75 17.26
N GLN A 120 -24.11 26.82 17.91
CA GLN A 120 -24.91 26.73 19.13
C GLN A 120 -26.24 25.97 18.93
N GLU A 121 -26.94 26.17 17.81
CA GLU A 121 -28.27 25.60 17.56
C GLU A 121 -28.39 24.83 16.23
N GLY A 122 -29.25 23.81 16.20
CA GLY A 122 -29.71 23.18 14.96
C GLY A 122 -28.72 22.30 14.16
N VAL A 123 -27.47 22.12 14.60
CA VAL A 123 -26.45 21.37 13.82
C VAL A 123 -26.24 19.94 14.33
N ASN A 124 -25.97 19.03 13.39
CA ASN A 124 -25.53 17.66 13.61
C ASN A 124 -24.03 17.55 13.30
N LEU A 125 -23.21 17.10 14.26
CA LEU A 125 -21.78 16.81 14.04
C LEU A 125 -21.40 15.37 14.46
N HIS A 126 -22.39 14.58 14.86
CA HIS A 126 -22.25 13.26 15.46
C HIS A 126 -21.86 12.14 14.48
N MET A 127 -21.94 12.33 13.16
CA MET A 127 -21.87 11.20 12.22
C MET A 127 -20.49 10.53 12.16
N ASN A 128 -19.42 11.33 12.16
CA ASN A 128 -18.02 10.86 12.10
C ASN A 128 -17.13 11.43 13.22
N CYS A 129 -17.72 12.03 14.24
CA CYS A 129 -17.00 12.62 15.36
C CYS A 129 -17.19 11.80 16.64
N HIS A 130 -16.11 11.60 17.40
CA HIS A 130 -16.11 10.92 18.69
C HIS A 130 -15.19 11.61 19.73
N GLN A 131 -14.71 12.81 19.42
CA GLN A 131 -13.88 13.62 20.31
C GLN A 131 -14.27 15.09 20.21
N VAL A 132 -14.31 15.76 21.36
CA VAL A 132 -14.53 17.20 21.46
C VAL A 132 -13.47 17.81 22.37
N HIS A 133 -12.91 18.93 21.93
CA HIS A 133 -11.96 19.72 22.70
C HIS A 133 -12.60 21.07 23.01
N HIS A 134 -12.79 21.36 24.29
CA HIS A 134 -13.33 22.63 24.77
C HIS A 134 -12.19 23.59 25.10
N TYR A 135 -11.72 24.30 24.08
CA TYR A 135 -10.78 25.40 24.26
C TYR A 135 -11.56 26.66 24.68
N GLY A 136 -11.38 27.07 25.93
CA GLY A 136 -12.20 28.10 26.58
C GLY A 136 -13.48 27.52 27.22
N ILE A 137 -13.86 28.10 28.36
CA ILE A 137 -14.93 27.58 29.20
C ILE A 137 -16.29 28.06 28.70
N ALA A 138 -17.29 27.17 28.69
CA ALA A 138 -18.65 27.55 28.34
C ALA A 138 -19.24 28.49 29.41
N GLY A 139 -20.12 29.41 29.00
CA GLY A 139 -20.77 30.35 29.93
C GLY A 139 -21.58 29.67 31.04
N SER A 140 -22.07 28.46 30.78
CA SER A 140 -22.75 27.62 31.77
C SER A 140 -22.48 26.12 31.53
N PRO A 141 -22.69 25.25 32.55
CA PRO A 141 -22.69 23.80 32.37
C PRO A 141 -23.71 23.32 31.32
N GLY A 142 -24.88 23.96 31.25
CA GLY A 142 -25.90 23.63 30.25
C GLY A 142 -25.43 23.90 28.81
N ASP A 143 -24.74 25.02 28.58
CA ASP A 143 -24.16 25.31 27.26
C ASP A 143 -23.08 24.30 26.87
N ASN A 144 -22.29 23.83 27.84
CA ASN A 144 -21.30 22.79 27.60
C ASN A 144 -21.97 21.46 27.24
N GLU A 145 -23.01 21.08 27.96
CA GLU A 145 -23.75 19.85 27.69
C GLU A 145 -24.45 19.89 26.32
N GLN A 146 -25.02 21.03 25.94
CA GLN A 146 -25.57 21.21 24.59
C GLN A 146 -24.52 21.07 23.50
N ARG A 147 -23.27 21.51 23.73
CA ARG A 147 -22.15 21.33 22.79
C ARG A 147 -21.77 19.86 22.67
N VAL A 148 -21.64 19.14 23.78
CA VAL A 148 -21.36 17.70 23.81
C VAL A 148 -22.47 16.91 23.10
N GLY A 149 -23.72 17.24 23.35
CA GLY A 149 -24.90 16.64 22.70
C GLY A 149 -25.03 16.91 21.19
N ARG A 150 -24.13 17.69 20.58
CA ARG A 150 -24.00 17.77 19.10
C ARG A 150 -23.29 16.55 18.51
N ILE A 151 -22.50 15.86 19.34
CA ILE A 151 -21.68 14.72 18.99
C ILE A 151 -22.26 13.45 19.63
N ASP A 152 -22.70 13.53 20.89
CA ASP A 152 -23.37 12.42 21.56
C ASP A 152 -24.83 12.30 21.12
N ARG A 153 -25.06 11.53 20.05
CA ARG A 153 -26.39 11.30 19.48
C ARG A 153 -26.58 9.86 19.05
N LEU A 154 -27.83 9.41 19.15
CA LEU A 154 -28.28 8.13 18.61
C LEU A 154 -27.99 8.08 17.10
N TYR A 155 -27.53 6.92 16.63
CA TYR A 155 -27.05 6.71 15.25
C TYR A 155 -25.74 7.43 14.86
N GLY A 156 -25.08 8.12 15.80
CA GLY A 156 -23.77 8.76 15.62
C GLY A 156 -22.58 7.79 15.65
N CYS A 157 -21.37 8.34 15.48
CA CYS A 157 -20.11 7.61 15.46
C CYS A 157 -19.90 6.79 16.75
N VAL A 158 -20.13 7.41 17.91
CA VAL A 158 -20.01 6.78 19.23
C VAL A 158 -20.96 5.58 19.35
N ASN A 159 -22.24 5.77 19.00
CA ASN A 159 -23.24 4.70 19.03
C ASN A 159 -22.91 3.53 18.08
N LYS A 160 -22.35 3.81 16.89
CA LYS A 160 -21.87 2.76 15.98
C LYS A 160 -20.70 1.98 16.57
N ARG A 161 -19.78 2.66 17.25
CA ARG A 161 -18.62 2.03 17.92
C ARG A 161 -19.01 1.24 19.16
N LEU A 162 -20.06 1.65 19.88
CA LEU A 162 -20.63 0.89 21.00
C LEU A 162 -21.12 -0.49 20.54
N ALA A 163 -21.74 -0.59 19.35
CA ALA A 163 -22.17 -1.87 18.79
C ALA A 163 -21.02 -2.86 18.52
N THR A 164 -19.79 -2.36 18.39
CA THR A 164 -18.57 -3.16 18.19
C THR A 164 -17.70 -3.28 19.46
N GLY A 165 -18.17 -2.78 20.61
CA GLY A 165 -17.50 -2.90 21.91
C GLY A 165 -16.48 -1.80 22.26
N GLY A 166 -16.41 -0.69 21.52
CA GLY A 166 -15.37 0.35 21.70
C GLY A 166 -15.89 1.79 21.53
N GLY A 167 -17.06 2.10 22.10
CA GLY A 167 -17.76 3.36 21.86
C GLY A 167 -17.62 4.41 22.96
N GLU A 168 -16.41 4.92 23.16
CA GLU A 168 -16.16 6.05 24.06
C GLU A 168 -16.23 7.39 23.33
N LEU A 169 -16.75 8.41 24.01
CA LEU A 169 -16.71 9.81 23.58
C LEU A 169 -15.64 10.56 24.38
N GLY A 170 -14.57 10.99 23.72
CA GLY A 170 -13.51 11.78 24.37
C GLY A 170 -13.93 13.22 24.55
N ILE A 171 -14.12 13.66 25.80
CA ILE A 171 -14.40 15.07 26.14
C ILE A 171 -13.15 15.65 26.80
N HIS A 172 -12.49 16.57 26.12
CA HIS A 172 -11.20 17.11 26.54
C HIS A 172 -11.31 18.60 26.90
N TYR A 173 -10.74 18.98 28.03
CA TYR A 173 -10.62 20.37 28.48
C TYR A 173 -9.14 20.73 28.57
N PRO A 174 -8.49 21.18 27.48
CA PRO A 174 -7.09 21.59 27.52
C PRO A 174 -6.93 22.87 28.36
N TYR A 175 -5.87 22.91 29.18
CA TYR A 175 -5.50 24.06 30.01
C TYR A 175 -3.97 24.17 30.11
N LEU A 176 -3.47 25.33 30.53
CA LEU A 176 -2.05 25.53 30.85
C LEU A 176 -1.84 25.26 32.35
N ALA A 177 -0.99 24.28 32.68
CA ALA A 177 -0.72 23.91 34.06
C ALA A 177 -0.04 25.05 34.84
N GLY A 178 -0.47 25.29 36.07
CA GLY A 178 0.02 26.36 36.92
C GLY A 178 -0.41 27.77 36.48
N SER A 179 -1.41 27.87 35.61
CA SER A 179 -1.97 29.15 35.14
C SER A 179 -3.41 29.35 35.63
N VAL A 180 -3.93 30.57 35.47
CA VAL A 180 -5.34 30.90 35.74
C VAL A 180 -6.30 30.02 34.93
N ASP A 181 -5.87 29.50 33.77
CA ASP A 181 -6.69 28.60 32.95
C ASP A 181 -6.98 27.28 33.68
N GLU A 182 -6.02 26.78 34.47
CA GLU A 182 -6.20 25.57 35.29
C GLU A 182 -7.28 25.80 36.35
N ASP A 183 -7.19 26.90 37.10
CA ASP A 183 -8.17 27.24 38.14
C ASP A 183 -9.57 27.45 37.54
N GLN A 184 -9.64 28.09 36.37
CA GLN A 184 -10.90 28.28 35.66
C GLN A 184 -11.52 26.94 35.25
N VAL A 185 -10.75 26.03 34.67
CA VAL A 185 -11.21 24.69 34.26
C VAL A 185 -11.63 23.88 35.49
N ALA A 186 -10.80 23.85 36.53
CA ALA A 186 -11.09 23.17 37.79
C ALA A 186 -12.43 23.64 38.38
N SER A 187 -12.59 24.96 38.51
CA SER A 187 -13.80 25.61 39.01
C SER A 187 -15.03 25.29 38.15
N PHE A 188 -14.87 25.21 36.83
CA PHE A 188 -15.96 24.85 35.91
C PHE A 188 -16.36 23.37 36.01
N ILE A 189 -15.40 22.45 36.05
CA ILE A 189 -15.67 21.01 36.11
C ILE A 189 -16.36 20.65 37.44
N GLU A 190 -15.91 21.20 38.56
CA GLU A 190 -16.57 21.04 39.87
C GLU A 190 -18.02 21.55 39.82
N ARG A 191 -18.24 22.75 39.25
CA ARG A 191 -19.59 23.32 39.09
C ARG A 191 -20.47 22.45 38.20
N LYS A 192 -19.95 22.00 37.05
CA LYS A 192 -20.68 21.13 36.11
C LYS A 192 -21.12 19.85 36.81
N HIS A 193 -20.22 19.20 37.53
CA HIS A 193 -20.50 17.98 38.28
C HIS A 193 -21.68 18.16 39.26
N ARG A 194 -21.67 19.24 40.05
CA ARG A 194 -22.74 19.52 41.03
C ARG A 194 -24.08 19.84 40.37
N VAL A 195 -24.07 20.54 39.24
CA VAL A 195 -25.29 20.87 38.50
C VAL A 195 -25.88 19.59 37.90
N GLU A 196 -25.07 18.74 37.30
CA GLU A 196 -25.51 17.43 36.77
C GLU A 196 -26.13 16.56 37.84
N GLU A 197 -25.48 16.37 39.00
CA GLU A 197 -26.02 15.55 40.09
C GLU A 197 -27.40 16.01 40.56
N ARG A 198 -27.62 17.34 40.61
CA ARG A 198 -28.91 17.92 40.98
C ARG A 198 -29.95 17.76 39.88
N MET A 199 -29.53 17.91 38.63
CA MET A 199 -30.40 17.72 37.45
C MET A 199 -30.85 16.25 37.35
N ASP A 200 -29.95 15.30 37.58
CA ASP A 200 -30.25 13.87 37.65
C ASP A 200 -31.24 13.56 38.78
N ALA A 201 -31.11 14.25 39.91
CA ALA A 201 -32.06 14.20 41.02
C ALA A 201 -33.36 14.99 40.78
N CYS A 202 -33.54 15.61 39.61
CA CYS A 202 -34.68 16.47 39.25
C CYS A 202 -34.91 17.66 40.20
N LEU A 203 -33.84 18.18 40.82
CA LEU A 203 -33.91 19.31 41.75
C LEU A 203 -33.59 20.64 41.03
N GLN A 204 -34.45 21.64 41.20
CA GLN A 204 -34.19 22.99 40.68
C GLN A 204 -33.18 23.72 41.58
N SER A 205 -32.07 24.17 41.01
CA SER A 205 -31.10 25.02 41.71
C SER A 205 -30.98 26.41 41.10
N ARG A 206 -30.83 27.44 41.93
CA ARG A 206 -30.43 28.79 41.48
C ARG A 206 -29.00 28.75 40.93
N PHE A 207 -28.79 29.36 39.77
CA PHE A 207 -27.49 29.46 39.11
C PHE A 207 -26.64 30.56 39.76
N ASP A 208 -25.44 30.21 40.21
CA ASP A 208 -24.42 31.15 40.69
C ASP A 208 -23.26 31.14 39.69
N SER A 209 -23.02 32.29 39.05
CA SER A 209 -21.99 32.46 38.01
C SER A 209 -20.62 32.86 38.56
N GLU A 210 -20.47 32.92 39.89
CA GLU A 210 -19.25 33.43 40.51
C GLU A 210 -18.05 32.48 40.28
N TYR A 211 -16.95 33.06 39.79
CA TYR A 211 -15.66 32.38 39.75
C TYR A 211 -15.10 32.29 41.16
N ARG A 212 -14.86 31.07 41.62
CA ARG A 212 -14.19 30.81 42.90
C ARG A 212 -12.81 30.23 42.58
N PRO A 213 -11.72 30.96 42.86
CA PRO A 213 -10.38 30.38 42.79
C PRO A 213 -10.27 29.36 43.93
N SER A 214 -10.56 28.10 43.64
CA SER A 214 -10.35 27.00 44.56
C SER A 214 -8.97 26.40 44.29
N SER A 215 -8.08 26.49 45.28
CA SER A 215 -6.77 25.83 45.30
C SER A 215 -6.89 24.31 45.54
N MET A 216 -7.84 23.64 44.88
CA MET A 216 -8.04 22.20 45.03
C MET A 216 -7.09 21.44 44.10
N VAL A 217 -6.07 20.82 44.71
CA VAL A 217 -5.03 20.02 44.03
C VAL A 217 -5.59 18.76 43.35
N ASP A 218 -6.84 18.37 43.62
CA ASP A 218 -7.45 17.16 43.07
C ASP A 218 -8.86 17.40 42.48
N TRP A 219 -8.99 18.39 41.60
CA TRP A 219 -10.24 18.60 40.86
C TRP A 219 -10.51 17.50 39.80
N GLY A 220 -9.50 16.67 39.48
CA GLY A 220 -9.62 15.54 38.56
C GLY A 220 -10.65 14.49 39.00
N GLN A 221 -10.95 14.40 40.30
CA GLN A 221 -12.01 13.53 40.84
C GLN A 221 -13.41 13.86 40.30
N PHE A 222 -13.65 15.10 39.86
CA PHE A 222 -14.94 15.53 39.33
C PHE A 222 -15.16 15.14 37.87
N LEU A 223 -14.11 14.65 37.18
CA LEU A 223 -14.23 14.11 35.82
C LEU A 223 -14.99 12.79 35.83
N ARG A 224 -16.02 12.69 35.00
CA ARG A 224 -16.76 11.45 34.79
C ARG A 224 -15.85 10.43 34.12
N LYS A 225 -15.82 9.21 34.66
CA LYS A 225 -15.17 8.05 34.04
C LYS A 225 -16.25 7.15 33.44
N PRO A 226 -16.00 6.50 32.29
CA PRO A 226 -16.90 5.48 31.76
C PRO A 226 -17.15 4.41 32.82
N LEU A 227 -18.41 4.09 33.08
CA LEU A 227 -18.75 2.94 33.92
C LEU A 227 -18.54 1.67 33.11
N ASP A 228 -17.78 0.72 33.65
CA ASP A 228 -17.68 -0.60 33.05
C ASP A 228 -19.01 -1.35 33.30
N HIS A 229 -19.87 -1.35 32.29
CA HIS A 229 -21.15 -2.05 32.34
C HIS A 229 -21.05 -3.58 32.14
N SER A 230 -19.83 -4.16 32.20
CA SER A 230 -19.63 -5.61 32.13
C SER A 230 -20.27 -6.40 33.27
N ALA A 231 -20.59 -5.77 34.41
CA ALA A 231 -21.03 -6.48 35.62
C ALA A 231 -22.54 -6.47 35.91
N ALA A 232 -23.36 -5.69 35.21
CA ALA A 232 -24.82 -5.73 35.39
C ALA A 232 -25.56 -5.32 34.12
N LEU A 233 -26.19 -6.30 33.46
CA LEU A 233 -27.17 -6.06 32.41
C LEU A 233 -28.38 -5.34 33.03
N VAL A 234 -28.36 -4.01 33.04
CA VAL A 234 -29.57 -3.23 33.28
C VAL A 234 -30.49 -3.49 32.09
N ALA A 235 -31.53 -4.29 32.30
CA ALA A 235 -32.52 -4.56 31.27
C ALA A 235 -33.21 -3.24 30.90
N ALA A 236 -32.92 -2.72 29.71
CA ALA A 236 -33.56 -1.51 29.22
C ALA A 236 -35.09 -1.72 29.20
N PRO A 237 -35.92 -0.76 29.68
CA PRO A 237 -37.38 -0.88 29.68
C PRO A 237 -37.96 -1.13 28.28
N SER A 238 -37.25 -0.67 27.24
CA SER A 238 -37.55 -0.88 25.83
C SER A 238 -36.26 -1.26 25.09
N PRO A 239 -35.85 -2.55 25.11
CA PRO A 239 -34.64 -2.96 24.41
C PRO A 239 -34.82 -2.72 22.91
N ALA A 240 -33.88 -2.03 22.29
CA ALA A 240 -33.89 -1.80 20.85
C ALA A 240 -33.84 -3.17 20.14
N LYS A 241 -34.98 -3.59 19.57
CA LYS A 241 -35.07 -4.78 18.73
C LYS A 241 -34.53 -4.44 17.35
N PHE A 242 -33.22 -4.53 17.19
CA PHE A 242 -32.64 -4.51 15.85
C PHE A 242 -33.04 -5.81 15.16
N ARG A 243 -33.79 -5.70 14.05
CA ARG A 243 -33.90 -6.81 13.10
C ARG A 243 -32.47 -7.08 12.63
N ARG A 244 -31.81 -8.08 13.22
CA ARG A 244 -30.54 -8.58 12.69
C ARG A 244 -30.84 -8.93 11.24
N LEU A 245 -30.36 -8.11 10.32
CA LEU A 245 -30.19 -8.55 8.94
C LEU A 245 -29.30 -9.79 9.09
N ARG A 246 -29.88 -10.96 8.83
CA ARG A 246 -29.14 -12.22 8.82
C ARG A 246 -27.87 -11.99 8.01
N GLU A 247 -26.79 -12.52 8.55
CA GLU A 247 -25.43 -12.58 8.03
C GLU A 247 -25.38 -13.12 6.59
N ALA A 248 -25.80 -12.31 5.63
CA ALA A 248 -25.57 -12.52 4.20
C ALA A 248 -24.50 -11.56 3.65
N GLY A 249 -24.13 -10.54 4.43
CA GLY A 249 -23.00 -9.65 4.17
C GLY A 249 -21.92 -9.89 5.20
N CYS A 250 -20.77 -10.41 4.78
CA CYS A 250 -19.57 -10.46 5.60
C CYS A 250 -19.22 -9.01 5.99
N GLY A 251 -19.57 -8.58 7.20
CA GLY A 251 -19.24 -7.23 7.67
C GLY A 251 -17.75 -6.95 7.47
N TYR A 252 -17.42 -5.80 6.87
CA TYR A 252 -16.03 -5.39 6.67
C TYR A 252 -15.39 -5.15 8.04
N LYS A 253 -14.56 -6.09 8.48
CA LYS A 253 -13.56 -5.83 9.51
C LYS A 253 -12.32 -5.29 8.79
N PRO A 254 -11.84 -4.06 9.10
CA PRO A 254 -10.52 -3.63 8.68
C PRO A 254 -9.53 -4.71 9.12
N GLN A 255 -8.84 -5.33 8.17
CA GLN A 255 -7.80 -6.28 8.51
C GLN A 255 -6.56 -5.52 8.99
N GLU A 256 -5.82 -6.11 9.93
CA GLU A 256 -4.50 -5.63 10.28
C GLU A 256 -3.64 -5.59 9.00
N THR A 257 -3.20 -4.40 8.64
CA THR A 257 -2.27 -4.17 7.54
C THR A 257 -0.89 -4.01 8.13
N HIS A 258 0.11 -4.63 7.52
CA HIS A 258 1.49 -4.27 7.81
C HIS A 258 1.83 -2.92 7.21
N THR A 259 2.49 -2.08 7.98
CA THR A 259 3.05 -0.85 7.44
C THR A 259 4.30 -1.15 6.62
N PHE A 260 4.79 -0.15 5.88
CA PHE A 260 6.06 -0.32 5.17
C PHE A 260 7.23 -0.54 6.14
N GLU A 261 7.14 0.01 7.35
CA GLU A 261 8.12 -0.16 8.42
C GLU A 261 8.20 -1.64 8.84
N ASP A 262 7.06 -2.32 9.02
CA ASP A 262 7.02 -3.75 9.36
C ASP A 262 7.74 -4.62 8.31
N ILE A 263 7.48 -4.35 7.03
CA ILE A 263 8.11 -5.07 5.91
C ILE A 263 9.62 -4.83 5.90
N THR A 264 10.02 -3.58 6.12
CA THR A 264 11.44 -3.17 6.14
C THR A 264 12.17 -3.86 7.29
N GLU A 265 11.56 -3.90 8.47
CA GLU A 265 12.14 -4.55 9.65
C GLU A 265 12.25 -6.07 9.48
N LYS A 266 11.23 -6.72 8.91
CA LYS A 266 11.33 -8.15 8.61
C LYS A 266 12.45 -8.43 7.62
N LEU A 267 12.59 -7.62 6.56
CA LEU A 267 13.66 -7.77 5.58
C LEU A 267 15.05 -7.56 6.22
N ARG A 268 15.21 -6.54 7.07
CA ARG A 268 16.45 -6.32 7.84
C ARG A 268 16.85 -7.57 8.61
N ASN A 269 15.93 -8.12 9.40
CA ASN A 269 16.18 -9.33 10.20
C ASN A 269 16.61 -10.53 9.35
N HIS A 270 16.09 -10.67 8.12
CA HIS A 270 16.52 -11.74 7.21
C HIS A 270 17.92 -11.46 6.63
N LEU A 271 18.21 -10.22 6.23
CA LEU A 271 19.51 -9.81 5.71
C LEU A 271 20.61 -9.98 6.76
N GLU A 272 20.42 -9.51 7.99
CA GLU A 272 21.39 -9.64 9.08
C GLU A 272 21.72 -11.11 9.42
N ARG A 273 20.76 -12.02 9.22
CA ARG A 273 20.95 -13.47 9.41
C ARG A 273 21.53 -14.19 8.19
N ALA A 274 21.51 -13.54 7.02
CA ALA A 274 22.00 -14.10 5.77
C ALA A 274 23.42 -13.62 5.44
N CYS A 275 23.73 -12.38 5.76
CA CYS A 275 25.02 -11.74 5.52
C CYS A 275 26.09 -12.15 6.56
N ASP A 276 27.35 -12.22 6.12
CA ASP A 276 28.50 -12.35 7.03
C ASP A 276 28.88 -10.96 7.57
N PRO A 277 28.77 -10.68 8.88
CA PRO A 277 29.03 -9.35 9.42
C PRO A 277 30.49 -8.87 9.24
N LEU A 278 31.43 -9.77 8.94
CA LEU A 278 32.83 -9.40 8.66
C LEU A 278 33.07 -9.05 7.19
N LYS A 279 32.21 -9.52 6.27
CA LYS A 279 32.39 -9.37 4.82
C LYS A 279 31.32 -8.52 4.15
N ASP A 280 30.11 -8.50 4.69
CA ASP A 280 28.93 -7.93 4.05
C ASP A 280 28.39 -6.78 4.91
N LYS A 281 28.65 -5.54 4.49
CA LYS A 281 28.17 -4.36 5.21
C LYS A 281 26.76 -3.99 4.74
N ILE A 282 25.80 -3.95 5.67
CA ILE A 282 24.42 -3.52 5.38
C ILE A 282 24.27 -2.03 5.70
N LEU A 283 23.72 -1.27 4.75
CA LEU A 283 23.48 0.17 4.83
C LEU A 283 22.01 0.49 4.51
N GLU A 284 21.44 1.54 5.10
CA GLU A 284 20.15 2.08 4.68
C GLU A 284 20.26 2.76 3.32
N ALA A 285 19.27 2.52 2.45
CA ALA A 285 19.20 3.22 1.18
C ALA A 285 18.56 4.61 1.34
N ASN A 286 19.37 5.65 1.39
CA ASN A 286 18.88 7.04 1.35
C ASN A 286 18.48 7.40 -0.08
N SER A 287 17.18 7.30 -0.41
CA SER A 287 16.65 7.64 -1.73
C SER A 287 15.23 8.21 -1.65
N SER A 288 14.92 9.18 -2.53
CA SER A 288 13.57 9.69 -2.73
C SER A 288 12.75 8.83 -3.71
N GLN A 289 13.36 7.79 -4.30
CA GLN A 289 12.71 6.89 -5.24
C GLN A 289 11.63 6.06 -4.56
N THR A 290 10.40 6.11 -5.08
CA THR A 290 9.24 5.42 -4.51
C THR A 290 8.86 4.12 -5.23
N SER A 291 9.36 3.90 -6.45
CA SER A 291 9.02 2.73 -7.26
C SER A 291 10.16 2.31 -8.21
N PRO A 292 10.80 1.14 -7.99
CA PRO A 292 10.77 0.39 -6.73
C PRO A 292 11.40 1.23 -5.60
N LYS A 293 10.94 1.05 -4.36
CA LYS A 293 11.48 1.76 -3.18
C LYS A 293 12.78 1.09 -2.73
N PRO A 294 13.94 1.79 -2.74
CA PRO A 294 15.17 1.26 -2.16
C PRO A 294 15.03 1.13 -0.65
N LEU A 295 15.44 0.00 -0.09
CA LEU A 295 15.40 -0.26 1.35
C LEU A 295 16.83 -0.35 1.91
N PHE A 296 17.65 -1.25 1.36
CA PHE A 296 18.99 -1.51 1.86
C PHE A 296 20.01 -1.58 0.73
N VAL A 297 21.27 -1.29 1.07
CA VAL A 297 22.45 -1.56 0.24
C VAL A 297 23.33 -2.54 1.01
N ILE A 298 23.61 -3.69 0.41
CA ILE A 298 24.58 -4.66 0.91
C ILE A 298 25.87 -4.43 0.12
N ASP A 299 26.98 -4.19 0.81
CA ASP A 299 28.32 -4.02 0.24
C ASP A 299 29.18 -5.22 0.62
N PRO A 300 29.12 -6.31 -0.17
CA PRO A 300 29.88 -7.52 0.07
C PRO A 300 31.33 -7.39 -0.40
N LEU A 301 32.24 -7.93 0.40
CA LEU A 301 33.62 -8.18 0.05
C LEU A 301 33.76 -9.60 -0.52
N VAL A 302 34.01 -9.70 -1.83
CA VAL A 302 34.21 -10.96 -2.54
C VAL A 302 35.71 -11.27 -2.61
N GLU A 303 36.11 -12.41 -2.07
CA GLU A 303 37.51 -12.86 -2.08
C GLU A 303 37.74 -13.81 -3.27
N ARG A 304 38.52 -13.37 -4.26
CA ARG A 304 38.86 -14.15 -5.45
C ARG A 304 40.35 -14.42 -5.50
N ARG A 305 40.78 -15.60 -5.03
CA ARG A 305 42.19 -16.00 -4.90
C ARG A 305 42.99 -14.97 -4.08
N GLU A 306 43.69 -14.03 -4.73
CA GLU A 306 44.52 -13.00 -4.10
C GLU A 306 43.89 -11.59 -4.14
N THR A 307 42.78 -11.39 -4.85
CA THR A 307 42.13 -10.08 -4.97
C THR A 307 40.86 -10.00 -4.15
N LYS A 308 40.65 -8.86 -3.49
CA LYS A 308 39.43 -8.53 -2.77
C LYS A 308 38.66 -7.49 -3.58
N ARG A 309 37.39 -7.77 -3.87
CA ARG A 309 36.54 -6.98 -4.75
C ARG A 309 35.22 -6.63 -4.07
N HIS A 310 34.62 -5.52 -4.49
CA HIS A 310 33.33 -5.07 -4.01
C HIS A 310 32.26 -5.35 -5.07
N GLN A 311 31.06 -5.75 -4.63
CA GLN A 311 29.93 -5.92 -5.54
C GLN A 311 28.63 -5.44 -4.89
N PRO A 312 28.33 -4.13 -4.91
CA PRO A 312 27.14 -3.56 -4.27
C PRO A 312 25.84 -4.24 -4.72
N ILE A 313 25.00 -4.61 -3.77
CA ILE A 313 23.68 -5.21 -4.01
C ILE A 313 22.61 -4.33 -3.36
N PHE A 314 21.63 -3.90 -4.14
CA PHE A 314 20.54 -3.06 -3.68
C PHE A 314 19.29 -3.90 -3.48
N ALA A 315 18.77 -3.89 -2.25
CA ALA A 315 17.50 -4.49 -1.90
C ALA A 315 16.38 -3.46 -2.05
N THR A 316 15.44 -3.75 -2.94
CA THR A 316 14.32 -2.85 -3.27
C THR A 316 12.98 -3.56 -3.12
N LEU A 317 11.96 -2.79 -2.77
CA LEU A 317 10.58 -3.25 -2.66
C LEU A 317 9.74 -2.62 -3.79
N GLY A 318 9.27 -3.46 -4.70
CA GLY A 318 8.36 -3.09 -5.77
C GLY A 318 6.93 -3.51 -5.49
N PHE A 319 5.97 -2.72 -5.97
CA PHE A 319 4.57 -3.14 -6.05
C PHE A 319 4.17 -3.31 -7.51
N SER A 320 3.73 -4.51 -7.88
CA SER A 320 3.21 -4.81 -9.22
C SER A 320 1.69 -5.04 -9.12
N PRO A 321 0.86 -4.09 -9.61
CA PRO A 321 -0.59 -4.25 -9.57
C PRO A 321 -1.07 -5.51 -10.29
N ARG A 322 -0.41 -5.89 -11.40
CA ARG A 322 -0.80 -7.06 -12.20
C ARG A 322 -0.42 -8.37 -11.53
N PHE A 323 0.76 -8.45 -10.93
CA PHE A 323 1.16 -9.62 -10.16
C PHE A 323 0.26 -9.78 -8.93
N SER A 324 0.02 -8.70 -8.19
CA SER A 324 -0.88 -8.72 -7.03
C SER A 324 -2.33 -9.06 -7.40
N ALA A 325 -2.80 -8.75 -8.61
CA ALA A 325 -4.15 -9.09 -9.06
C ALA A 325 -4.37 -10.60 -9.33
N LEU A 326 -3.29 -11.39 -9.44
CA LEU A 326 -3.38 -12.84 -9.52
C LEU A 326 -3.65 -13.48 -8.16
N SER A 327 -3.44 -12.73 -7.07
CA SER A 327 -3.66 -13.20 -5.71
C SER A 327 -4.84 -12.46 -5.04
N PRO A 328 -5.57 -13.09 -4.10
CA PRO A 328 -6.64 -12.42 -3.36
C PRO A 328 -6.15 -11.34 -2.37
N ASP A 329 -4.88 -11.37 -1.97
CA ASP A 329 -4.26 -10.38 -1.07
C ASP A 329 -3.11 -9.61 -1.76
N THR A 330 -2.42 -8.73 -1.02
CA THR A 330 -1.38 -7.85 -1.58
C THR A 330 -0.05 -8.58 -1.73
N ALA A 331 0.48 -8.60 -2.95
CA ALA A 331 1.80 -9.17 -3.26
C ALA A 331 2.80 -8.08 -3.66
N TYR A 332 3.94 -8.05 -2.97
CA TYR A 332 5.09 -7.23 -3.29
C TYR A 332 6.17 -8.06 -4.01
N VAL A 333 7.10 -7.36 -4.64
CA VAL A 333 8.29 -7.96 -5.26
C VAL A 333 9.51 -7.42 -4.53
N VAL A 334 10.20 -8.27 -3.78
CA VAL A 334 11.51 -7.97 -3.22
C VAL A 334 12.55 -8.26 -4.30
N SER A 335 13.36 -7.27 -4.65
CA SER A 335 14.40 -7.41 -5.68
C SER A 335 15.77 -7.12 -5.11
N PHE A 336 16.70 -8.06 -5.27
CA PHE A 336 18.13 -7.79 -5.15
C PHE A 336 18.66 -7.45 -6.53
N SER A 337 19.31 -6.30 -6.67
CA SER A 337 19.87 -5.82 -7.94
C SER A 337 21.31 -5.39 -7.76
N SER A 338 22.22 -5.84 -8.62
CA SER A 338 23.61 -5.38 -8.62
C SER A 338 23.94 -4.62 -9.92
N PRO A 339 24.57 -3.44 -9.84
CA PRO A 339 24.98 -2.68 -11.02
C PRO A 339 26.19 -3.35 -11.69
N ILE A 340 26.24 -3.33 -13.03
CA ILE A 340 27.34 -3.93 -13.80
C ILE A 340 27.97 -2.89 -14.73
N ALA A 341 27.17 -2.14 -15.48
CA ALA A 341 27.70 -1.18 -16.44
C ALA A 341 26.73 -0.06 -16.74
N ASN A 342 27.26 1.14 -16.92
CA ASN A 342 26.52 2.22 -17.58
C ASN A 342 26.54 2.02 -19.11
N ARG A 343 25.76 2.82 -19.84
CA ARG A 343 25.66 2.72 -21.29
C ARG A 343 27.02 2.87 -22.01
N ALA A 344 27.84 3.82 -21.60
CA ALA A 344 29.15 4.09 -22.22
C ALA A 344 30.17 2.96 -22.00
N ASN A 345 30.10 2.27 -20.86
CA ASN A 345 30.95 1.11 -20.59
C ASN A 345 30.47 -0.10 -21.39
N LEU A 346 29.16 -0.30 -21.53
CA LEU A 346 28.60 -1.42 -22.29
C LEU A 346 28.90 -1.30 -23.80
N GLU A 347 28.93 -0.09 -24.36
CA GLU A 347 29.27 0.13 -25.77
C GLU A 347 30.68 -0.36 -26.15
N LYS A 348 31.57 -0.55 -25.17
CA LYS A 348 32.93 -1.08 -25.35
C LYS A 348 32.99 -2.62 -25.32
N VAL A 349 31.89 -3.28 -24.99
CA VAL A 349 31.79 -4.73 -24.82
C VAL A 349 31.11 -5.36 -26.03
N SER A 350 31.67 -6.46 -26.53
CA SER A 350 31.00 -7.26 -27.58
C SER A 350 29.76 -7.97 -27.03
N LEU A 351 28.61 -7.80 -27.69
CA LEU A 351 27.36 -8.48 -27.32
C LEU A 351 27.47 -10.01 -27.39
N GLN A 352 28.28 -10.55 -28.31
CA GLN A 352 28.55 -11.99 -28.39
C GLN A 352 29.26 -12.49 -27.13
N ASN A 353 30.25 -11.73 -26.65
CA ASN A 353 30.96 -12.05 -25.42
C ASN A 353 30.02 -11.96 -24.20
N LEU A 354 29.21 -10.91 -24.12
CA LEU A 354 28.21 -10.76 -23.06
C LEU A 354 27.24 -11.95 -23.00
N ASN A 355 26.67 -12.35 -24.14
CA ASN A 355 25.73 -13.48 -24.20
C ASN A 355 26.38 -14.82 -23.83
N ALA A 356 27.63 -15.05 -24.27
CA ALA A 356 28.37 -16.25 -23.94
C ALA A 356 28.60 -16.35 -22.42
N LEU A 357 29.03 -15.26 -21.78
CA LEU A 357 29.24 -15.18 -20.34
C LEU A 357 27.94 -15.37 -19.56
N ILE A 358 26.85 -14.71 -19.97
CA ILE A 358 25.53 -14.89 -19.35
C ILE A 358 25.10 -16.35 -19.43
N SER A 359 25.25 -17.00 -20.59
CA SER A 359 24.86 -18.40 -20.78
C SER A 359 25.69 -19.37 -19.92
N GLU A 360 26.98 -19.12 -19.76
CA GLU A 360 27.85 -19.91 -18.88
C GLU A 360 27.47 -19.73 -17.40
N LEU A 361 27.39 -18.49 -16.94
CA LEU A 361 27.10 -18.18 -15.54
C LEU A 361 25.68 -18.59 -15.14
N SER A 362 24.71 -18.51 -16.05
CA SER A 362 23.32 -18.92 -15.79
C SER A 362 23.18 -20.42 -15.54
N LYS A 363 24.15 -21.25 -15.94
CA LYS A 363 24.17 -22.68 -15.58
C LYS A 363 24.56 -22.89 -14.12
N ARG A 364 25.49 -22.07 -13.62
CA ARG A 364 26.00 -22.13 -12.24
C ARG A 364 25.07 -21.44 -11.24
N TYR A 365 24.51 -20.30 -11.63
CA TYR A 365 23.62 -19.47 -10.81
C TYR A 365 22.28 -19.17 -11.53
N PRO A 366 21.41 -20.17 -11.69
CA PRO A 366 20.19 -20.04 -12.51
C PRO A 366 19.16 -19.03 -11.97
N LEU A 367 19.23 -18.64 -10.70
CA LEU A 367 18.33 -17.62 -10.13
C LEU A 367 18.58 -16.20 -10.67
N VAL A 368 19.81 -15.94 -11.11
CA VAL A 368 20.24 -14.59 -11.48
C VAL A 368 19.85 -14.30 -12.92
N ARG A 369 19.25 -13.13 -13.13
CA ARG A 369 18.84 -12.64 -14.44
C ARG A 369 19.61 -11.39 -14.79
N VAL A 370 19.94 -11.21 -16.05
CA VAL A 370 20.59 -10.00 -16.55
C VAL A 370 19.58 -9.19 -17.35
N GLY A 371 19.50 -7.89 -17.09
CA GLY A 371 18.59 -7.01 -17.78
C GLY A 371 19.22 -5.67 -18.15
N ILE A 372 18.67 -5.07 -19.20
CA ILE A 372 19.01 -3.70 -19.63
C ILE A 372 17.81 -2.79 -19.38
N ASP A 373 18.06 -1.68 -18.68
CA ASP A 373 17.05 -0.66 -18.42
C ASP A 373 17.50 0.68 -19.01
N GLU A 374 16.82 1.09 -20.07
CA GLU A 374 17.14 2.34 -20.77
C GLU A 374 16.63 3.58 -20.04
N ASP A 375 15.70 3.41 -19.10
CA ASP A 375 15.07 4.52 -18.40
C ASP A 375 15.96 5.07 -17.27
N VAL A 376 16.99 4.33 -16.84
CA VAL A 376 17.90 4.77 -15.76
C VAL A 376 19.04 5.68 -16.24
N GLY A 377 18.99 6.11 -17.51
CA GLY A 377 19.95 7.07 -18.06
C GLY A 377 21.39 6.55 -18.05
N ASN A 378 22.34 7.37 -17.59
CA ASN A 378 23.76 7.01 -17.52
C ASN A 378 24.16 6.30 -16.20
N SER A 379 23.20 5.71 -15.50
CA SER A 379 23.44 4.94 -14.28
C SER A 379 24.17 3.63 -14.57
N HIS A 380 24.99 3.14 -13.63
CA HIS A 380 25.59 1.80 -13.69
C HIS A 380 24.56 0.67 -13.59
N PHE A 381 23.29 1.01 -13.32
CA PHE A 381 22.16 0.09 -13.43
C PHE A 381 21.65 -0.12 -14.86
N TYR A 382 22.22 0.57 -15.86
CA TYR A 382 21.84 0.39 -17.26
C TYR A 382 21.95 -1.08 -17.68
N LEU A 383 23.07 -1.74 -17.38
CA LEU A 383 23.20 -3.19 -17.33
C LEU A 383 23.25 -3.61 -15.85
N SER A 384 22.34 -4.49 -15.43
CA SER A 384 22.28 -4.96 -14.05
C SER A 384 21.84 -6.41 -13.96
N THR A 385 22.25 -7.06 -12.88
CA THR A 385 21.81 -8.41 -12.50
C THR A 385 20.70 -8.33 -11.47
N ARG A 386 19.83 -9.34 -11.42
CA ARG A 386 18.67 -9.37 -10.51
C ARG A 386 18.28 -10.76 -10.05
N VAL A 387 17.79 -10.80 -8.81
CA VAL A 387 16.98 -11.89 -8.26
C VAL A 387 15.71 -11.30 -7.65
N ASN A 388 14.56 -11.95 -7.87
CA ASN A 388 13.26 -11.46 -7.39
C ASN A 388 12.56 -12.51 -6.56
N PHE A 389 11.97 -12.07 -5.46
CA PHE A 389 11.15 -12.89 -4.57
C PHE A 389 9.77 -12.26 -4.41
N PRO A 390 8.69 -13.06 -4.46
CA PRO A 390 7.40 -12.58 -4.00
C PRO A 390 7.52 -12.24 -2.51
N LEU A 391 6.67 -11.35 -2.02
CA LEU A 391 6.43 -11.16 -0.60
C LEU A 391 4.94 -10.95 -0.43
N PHE A 392 4.30 -11.82 0.35
CA PHE A 392 2.85 -11.82 0.49
C PHE A 392 2.41 -11.26 1.83
N VAL A 393 1.47 -10.33 1.80
CA VAL A 393 0.89 -9.72 3.00
C VAL A 393 -0.55 -10.19 3.09
N ARG A 394 -0.76 -11.26 3.87
CA ARG A 394 -2.05 -11.93 4.04
C ARG A 394 -2.57 -11.78 5.45
N ARG A 395 -3.74 -11.16 5.62
CA ARG A 395 -4.46 -11.09 6.91
C ARG A 395 -3.56 -10.69 8.10
N GLY A 396 -2.65 -9.73 7.91
CA GLY A 396 -1.70 -9.29 8.95
C GLY A 396 -0.54 -10.26 9.21
N LYS A 397 -0.24 -11.18 8.28
CA LYS A 397 0.98 -12.01 8.29
C LYS A 397 1.78 -11.78 7.03
N MET A 398 3.09 -11.58 7.19
CA MET A 398 4.04 -11.62 6.09
C MET A 398 4.41 -13.09 5.81
N GLU A 399 3.90 -13.63 4.71
CA GLU A 399 4.16 -14.97 4.19
C GLU A 399 5.04 -14.85 2.92
N TRP A 400 5.68 -15.95 2.52
CA TRP A 400 6.40 -16.08 1.26
C TRP A 400 7.61 -15.17 1.08
N PHE A 401 8.54 -15.21 2.05
CA PHE A 401 9.87 -14.62 1.94
C PHE A 401 10.74 -15.14 3.08
N SER A 402 11.55 -16.15 2.82
CA SER A 402 12.23 -16.93 3.86
C SER A 402 13.73 -16.69 3.90
N LEU A 403 14.35 -17.09 5.02
CA LEU A 403 15.79 -16.95 5.18
C LEU A 403 16.57 -17.78 4.15
N TYR A 404 16.00 -18.91 3.73
CA TYR A 404 16.62 -19.77 2.73
C TYR A 404 16.70 -19.06 1.37
N GLU A 405 15.59 -18.46 0.94
CA GLU A 405 15.52 -17.68 -0.30
C GLU A 405 16.48 -16.49 -0.28
N VAL A 406 16.53 -15.76 0.83
CA VAL A 406 17.44 -14.61 1.00
C VAL A 406 18.90 -15.05 0.91
N ARG A 407 19.30 -16.12 1.60
CA ARG A 407 20.67 -16.63 1.57
C ARG A 407 21.08 -17.08 0.17
N MET A 408 20.26 -17.93 -0.45
CA MET A 408 20.56 -18.45 -1.79
C MET A 408 20.56 -17.30 -2.82
N GLY A 409 19.61 -16.37 -2.73
CA GLY A 409 19.51 -15.21 -3.60
C GLY A 409 20.69 -14.26 -3.50
N LEU A 410 21.10 -13.90 -2.28
CA LEU A 410 22.23 -13.02 -2.02
C LEU A 410 23.55 -13.64 -2.50
N GLU A 411 23.80 -14.91 -2.17
CA GLU A 411 25.03 -15.57 -2.59
C GLU A 411 25.07 -15.76 -4.11
N SER A 412 23.93 -16.12 -4.73
CA SER A 412 23.84 -16.27 -6.19
C SER A 412 24.14 -14.95 -6.90
N ILE A 413 23.49 -13.85 -6.49
CA ILE A 413 23.69 -12.55 -7.14
C ILE A 413 25.09 -12.00 -6.86
N LYS A 414 25.65 -12.21 -5.66
CA LYS A 414 27.01 -11.81 -5.29
C LYS A 414 28.04 -12.45 -6.22
N GLN A 415 28.04 -13.78 -6.32
CA GLN A 415 29.01 -14.52 -7.14
C GLN A 415 28.81 -14.27 -8.64
N PHE A 416 27.57 -14.32 -9.12
CA PHE A 416 27.27 -14.11 -10.55
C PHE A 416 27.69 -12.70 -10.99
N SER A 417 27.39 -11.66 -10.19
CA SER A 417 27.63 -10.28 -10.57
C SER A 417 29.11 -9.93 -10.54
N ASP A 418 29.82 -10.35 -9.49
CA ASP A 418 31.28 -10.17 -9.39
C ASP A 418 32.00 -10.84 -10.57
N GLU A 419 31.62 -12.09 -10.88
CA GLU A 419 32.26 -12.83 -11.95
C GLU A 419 31.93 -12.27 -13.34
N LEU A 420 30.67 -11.87 -13.57
CA LEU A 420 30.27 -11.21 -14.80
C LEU A 420 31.06 -9.91 -15.00
N GLU A 421 31.13 -9.05 -13.97
CA GLU A 421 31.87 -7.80 -14.03
C GLU A 421 33.38 -8.03 -14.27
N ALA A 422 33.98 -8.96 -13.51
CA ALA A 422 35.41 -9.29 -13.62
C ALA A 422 35.78 -9.69 -15.06
N GLN A 423 34.96 -10.55 -15.66
CA GLN A 423 35.22 -11.09 -16.99
C GLN A 423 34.93 -10.07 -18.09
N LEU A 424 33.86 -9.28 -17.95
CA LEU A 424 33.51 -8.24 -18.92
C LEU A 424 34.55 -7.13 -19.01
N PHE A 425 35.12 -6.72 -17.88
CA PHE A 425 36.05 -5.59 -17.80
C PHE A 425 37.50 -6.01 -17.50
N HIS A 426 37.82 -7.30 -17.66
CA HIS A 426 39.16 -7.86 -17.45
C HIS A 426 39.76 -7.51 -16.07
N GLY A 427 38.92 -7.48 -15.04
CA GLY A 427 39.28 -7.18 -13.66
C GLY A 427 39.69 -5.73 -13.39
N ARG A 428 39.48 -4.81 -14.33
CA ARG A 428 39.83 -3.38 -14.17
C ARG A 428 38.75 -2.56 -13.47
N GLN A 429 37.50 -3.00 -13.54
CA GLN A 429 36.37 -2.38 -12.87
C GLN A 429 36.13 -3.12 -11.53
N ASP A 430 35.85 -2.37 -10.49
CA ASP A 430 35.44 -2.87 -9.17
C ASP A 430 34.49 -1.83 -8.56
N LEU A 431 33.19 -1.94 -8.90
CA LEU A 431 32.23 -0.91 -8.51
C LEU A 431 32.03 -0.88 -6.99
N THR A 432 32.13 0.30 -6.39
CA THR A 432 31.89 0.49 -4.95
C THR A 432 30.61 1.28 -4.68
N VAL A 433 30.07 1.19 -3.45
CA VAL A 433 28.84 1.93 -3.08
C VAL A 433 28.98 3.44 -3.29
N ALA A 434 30.18 4.00 -3.15
CA ALA A 434 30.43 5.43 -3.33
C ALA A 434 30.28 5.89 -4.79
N GLU A 435 30.47 4.99 -5.76
CA GLU A 435 30.37 5.27 -7.20
C GLU A 435 28.96 5.08 -7.76
N ILE A 436 28.08 4.47 -6.97
CA ILE A 436 26.71 4.15 -7.37
C ILE A 436 25.74 5.13 -6.73
N SER A 437 25.06 5.91 -7.57
CA SER A 437 23.96 6.72 -7.08
C SER A 437 22.79 5.85 -6.63
N SER A 438 22.31 6.08 -5.41
CA SER A 438 21.05 5.49 -4.90
C SER A 438 19.80 6.12 -5.53
N SER A 439 19.96 7.17 -6.36
CA SER A 439 18.90 7.74 -7.17
C SER A 439 18.85 7.04 -8.52
N ASN A 440 17.71 6.43 -8.86
CA ASN A 440 17.47 5.66 -10.10
C ASN A 440 18.08 4.25 -10.10
N ILE A 441 17.78 3.48 -9.06
CA ILE A 441 18.01 2.04 -9.06
C ILE A 441 17.02 1.40 -10.01
N SER A 442 17.52 0.61 -10.95
CA SER A 442 16.67 -0.09 -11.91
C SER A 442 15.94 -1.25 -11.22
N GLY A 443 14.68 -1.46 -11.59
CA GLY A 443 13.88 -2.59 -11.13
C GLY A 443 12.52 -2.65 -11.84
N PRO A 444 11.72 -3.67 -11.55
CA PRO A 444 10.48 -3.91 -12.28
C PRO A 444 9.53 -2.73 -12.07
N LYS A 445 9.37 -1.92 -13.12
CA LYS A 445 8.38 -0.83 -13.12
C LYS A 445 6.99 -1.42 -13.32
N PRO A 446 5.92 -0.72 -12.90
CA PRO A 446 4.56 -1.10 -13.25
C PRO A 446 4.45 -1.31 -14.76
N LEU A 447 3.94 -2.47 -15.17
CA LEU A 447 3.70 -2.74 -16.59
C LEU A 447 2.74 -1.69 -17.17
N PRO A 448 2.91 -1.27 -18.45
CA PRO A 448 2.04 -0.27 -19.06
C PRO A 448 0.56 -0.67 -18.99
N GLU A 449 -0.34 0.31 -18.87
CA GLU A 449 -1.78 0.04 -18.79
C GLU A 449 -2.31 -0.78 -19.98
N ARG A 450 -1.72 -0.56 -21.17
CA ARG A 450 -2.04 -1.26 -22.42
C ARG A 450 -1.65 -2.74 -22.44
N PHE A 451 -0.76 -3.17 -21.53
CA PHE A 451 -0.44 -4.59 -21.39
C PHE A 451 -1.69 -5.28 -20.83
N MET A 452 -2.54 -5.85 -21.69
CA MET A 452 -3.72 -6.61 -21.31
C MET A 452 -3.52 -8.05 -21.78
N SER A 453 -3.68 -9.01 -20.87
CA SER A 453 -3.80 -10.41 -21.29
C SER A 453 -5.18 -10.62 -21.91
N GLN A 454 -5.24 -11.19 -23.11
CA GLN A 454 -6.50 -11.52 -23.76
C GLN A 454 -7.24 -12.68 -23.05
N ARG A 455 -8.52 -12.82 -23.40
CA ARG A 455 -9.59 -13.57 -22.71
C ARG A 455 -9.33 -15.05 -22.38
N ASN A 456 -8.44 -15.71 -23.11
CA ASN A 456 -8.18 -17.15 -22.99
C ASN A 456 -6.67 -17.39 -23.07
N ILE A 457 -5.95 -17.07 -21.99
CA ILE A 457 -4.54 -17.43 -21.88
C ILE A 457 -4.47 -18.95 -21.83
N LYS A 458 -4.03 -19.59 -22.92
CA LYS A 458 -3.64 -20.99 -22.84
C LYS A 458 -2.44 -21.09 -21.92
N ARG A 459 -2.51 -22.04 -20.99
CA ARG A 459 -1.41 -22.38 -20.10
C ARG A 459 -0.16 -22.59 -20.95
N ALA A 460 0.93 -21.90 -20.62
CA ALA A 460 2.18 -22.05 -21.35
C ALA A 460 2.65 -23.51 -21.28
N GLU A 461 3.35 -23.98 -22.30
CA GLU A 461 3.96 -25.31 -22.22
C GLU A 461 5.02 -25.35 -21.12
N GLY A 462 5.30 -26.53 -20.58
CA GLY A 462 6.33 -26.73 -19.56
C GLY A 462 5.79 -27.15 -18.20
N ALA A 463 6.54 -28.02 -17.54
CA ALA A 463 6.33 -28.42 -16.15
C ALA A 463 7.51 -27.94 -15.32
N TRP A 464 7.28 -27.83 -14.01
CA TRP A 464 8.35 -27.58 -13.07
C TRP A 464 9.31 -28.78 -13.03
N SER A 465 10.60 -28.51 -13.06
CA SER A 465 11.68 -29.49 -12.94
C SER A 465 12.76 -28.96 -12.02
N SER A 466 13.34 -29.82 -11.18
CA SER A 466 14.45 -29.46 -10.31
C SER A 466 15.78 -29.48 -11.08
N VAL A 467 16.60 -28.46 -10.89
CA VAL A 467 17.95 -28.35 -11.44
C VAL A 467 18.93 -28.11 -10.29
N GLU A 468 20.05 -28.80 -10.31
CA GLU A 468 21.14 -28.60 -9.36
C GLU A 468 22.01 -27.40 -9.79
N SER A 469 22.22 -26.47 -8.86
CA SER A 469 23.11 -25.31 -9.03
C SER A 469 24.26 -25.38 -8.02
N GLU A 470 25.27 -24.51 -8.16
CA GLU A 470 26.40 -24.48 -7.22
C GLU A 470 25.99 -24.15 -5.78
N LEU A 471 24.84 -23.49 -5.59
CA LEU A 471 24.36 -23.02 -4.29
C LEU A 471 23.16 -23.81 -3.76
N GLY A 472 22.74 -24.87 -4.46
CA GLY A 472 21.65 -25.76 -4.06
C GLY A 472 20.65 -26.03 -5.18
N GLN A 473 19.52 -26.64 -4.84
CA GLN A 473 18.48 -27.00 -5.81
C GLN A 473 17.57 -25.83 -6.15
N VAL A 474 17.26 -25.70 -7.43
CA VAL A 474 16.38 -24.67 -7.99
C VAL A 474 15.27 -25.34 -8.78
N GLU A 475 14.02 -24.97 -8.48
CA GLU A 475 12.87 -25.36 -9.27
C GLU A 475 12.76 -24.43 -10.48
N GLN A 476 12.70 -25.03 -11.67
CA GLN A 476 12.74 -24.34 -12.94
C GLN A 476 11.50 -24.68 -13.76
N LEU A 477 10.90 -23.66 -14.38
CA LEU A 477 9.85 -23.78 -15.36
C LEU A 477 10.30 -23.14 -16.67
N ILE A 478 10.22 -23.88 -17.78
CA ILE A 478 10.68 -23.42 -19.11
C ILE A 478 9.54 -23.55 -20.13
N ALA A 479 9.39 -22.54 -20.99
CA ALA A 479 8.55 -22.59 -22.18
C ALA A 479 9.32 -22.07 -23.41
N PRO A 480 9.10 -22.65 -24.60
CA PRO A 480 9.59 -22.08 -25.85
C PRO A 480 8.92 -20.74 -26.16
N LEU A 481 9.63 -19.86 -26.86
CA LEU A 481 9.13 -18.55 -27.31
C LEU A 481 9.32 -18.37 -28.81
N SER A 482 8.27 -17.89 -29.47
CA SER A 482 8.34 -17.47 -30.87
C SER A 482 8.85 -16.03 -31.01
N LYS A 483 9.39 -15.67 -32.18
CA LYS A 483 9.81 -14.29 -32.48
C LYS A 483 8.63 -13.31 -32.44
N GLU A 484 7.46 -13.75 -32.88
CA GLU A 484 6.22 -12.99 -32.87
C GLU A 484 5.78 -12.66 -31.44
N GLN A 485 5.89 -13.63 -30.53
CA GLN A 485 5.59 -13.42 -29.10
C GLN A 485 6.55 -12.41 -28.47
N ILE A 486 7.85 -12.50 -28.76
CA ILE A 486 8.86 -11.54 -28.29
C ILE A 486 8.54 -10.14 -28.80
N HIS A 487 8.23 -9.99 -30.10
CA HIS A 487 7.84 -8.70 -30.67
C HIS A 487 6.56 -8.15 -30.05
N ALA A 488 5.55 -8.99 -29.80
CA ALA A 488 4.31 -8.57 -29.15
C ALA A 488 4.53 -8.10 -27.71
N LEU A 489 5.42 -8.77 -26.96
CA LEU A 489 5.80 -8.34 -25.61
C LEU A 489 6.51 -6.98 -25.65
N LEU A 490 7.49 -6.81 -26.54
CA LEU A 490 8.22 -5.56 -26.71
C LEU A 490 7.29 -4.41 -27.11
N ASP A 491 6.38 -4.61 -28.05
CA ASP A 491 5.44 -3.58 -28.50
C ASP A 491 4.50 -3.09 -27.38
N GLN A 492 4.25 -3.93 -26.38
CA GLN A 492 3.42 -3.57 -25.23
C GLN A 492 4.21 -2.99 -24.06
N THR A 493 5.52 -3.25 -23.97
CA THR A 493 6.35 -2.84 -22.82
C THR A 493 7.40 -1.77 -23.11
N ALA A 494 7.89 -1.66 -24.35
CA ALA A 494 8.95 -0.74 -24.73
C ALA A 494 8.37 0.43 -25.54
N GLY A 495 8.51 1.66 -25.03
CA GLY A 495 8.24 2.85 -25.82
C GLY A 495 9.26 2.96 -26.96
N SER A 496 8.79 2.94 -28.21
CA SER A 496 9.49 3.23 -29.49
C SER A 496 10.85 2.60 -29.82
N ALA A 497 11.56 1.94 -28.90
CA ALA A 497 12.91 1.43 -29.13
C ALA A 497 12.92 -0.02 -29.62
N LYS A 498 12.51 -0.25 -30.88
CA LYS A 498 12.82 -1.51 -31.59
C LYS A 498 14.32 -1.53 -31.90
N GLY A 499 15.10 -2.25 -31.10
CA GLY A 499 16.48 -2.57 -31.47
C GLY A 499 16.48 -3.69 -32.51
N ALA A 500 17.40 -3.64 -33.48
CA ALA A 500 17.55 -4.69 -34.50
C ALA A 500 18.10 -6.01 -33.92
N ASP A 501 18.79 -5.97 -32.77
CA ASP A 501 19.42 -7.13 -32.14
C ASP A 501 18.45 -7.89 -31.22
N PRO A 502 18.14 -9.18 -31.51
CA PRO A 502 17.28 -10.01 -30.67
C PRO A 502 17.79 -10.17 -29.23
N ALA A 503 19.10 -10.31 -29.01
CA ALA A 503 19.64 -10.55 -27.67
C ALA A 503 19.44 -9.34 -26.75
N LEU A 504 19.66 -8.13 -27.28
CA LEU A 504 19.41 -6.89 -26.55
C LEU A 504 17.92 -6.75 -26.16
N ASN A 505 17.03 -7.18 -27.06
CA ASN A 505 15.59 -7.17 -26.80
C ASN A 505 15.19 -8.13 -25.66
N LEU A 506 15.80 -9.31 -25.55
CA LEU A 506 15.56 -10.23 -24.43
C LEU A 506 16.01 -9.60 -23.09
N LEU A 507 17.17 -8.94 -23.06
CA LEU A 507 17.66 -8.24 -21.87
C LEU A 507 16.75 -7.07 -21.46
N ARG A 508 16.14 -6.37 -22.42
CA ARG A 508 15.12 -5.34 -22.14
C ARG A 508 13.84 -5.95 -21.54
N LEU A 509 13.42 -7.14 -21.97
CA LEU A 509 12.28 -7.83 -21.36
C LEU A 509 12.60 -8.27 -19.93
N ASN A 510 13.82 -8.74 -19.68
CA ASN A 510 14.28 -9.15 -18.34
C ASN A 510 14.28 -8.02 -17.30
N SER A 511 14.42 -6.76 -17.73
CA SER A 511 14.29 -5.61 -16.81
C SER A 511 12.83 -5.25 -16.49
N ARG A 512 11.88 -5.62 -17.35
CA ARG A 512 10.46 -5.27 -17.20
C ARG A 512 9.65 -6.30 -16.44
N PHE A 513 9.86 -7.59 -16.70
CA PHE A 513 9.06 -8.65 -16.10
C PHE A 513 9.77 -9.25 -14.89
N PRO A 514 9.21 -9.11 -13.66
CA PRO A 514 9.76 -9.81 -12.50
C PRO A 514 9.62 -11.34 -12.65
N PHE A 515 10.50 -12.08 -11.98
CA PHE A 515 10.56 -13.55 -11.91
C PHE A 515 10.93 -14.31 -13.20
N VAL A 516 10.58 -13.80 -14.38
CA VAL A 516 10.81 -14.46 -15.68
C VAL A 516 12.11 -14.01 -16.35
N ASN A 517 12.80 -14.96 -16.97
CA ASN A 517 14.07 -14.78 -17.67
C ASN A 517 13.93 -15.21 -19.14
N PHE A 518 13.99 -14.25 -20.05
CA PHE A 518 14.01 -14.43 -21.49
C PHE A 518 15.45 -14.67 -21.95
N ARG A 519 15.69 -15.76 -22.69
CA ARG A 519 17.04 -16.11 -23.17
C ARG A 519 17.02 -16.82 -24.53
N GLU A 520 18.16 -16.79 -25.20
CA GLU A 520 18.41 -17.57 -26.41
C GLU A 520 19.08 -18.89 -26.04
N LYS A 521 18.52 -20.02 -26.49
CA LYS A 521 19.03 -21.37 -26.22
C LYS A 521 20.19 -21.73 -27.17
N GLY A 522 20.21 -21.11 -28.34
CA GLY A 522 21.17 -21.32 -29.43
C GLY A 522 20.46 -21.48 -30.78
N ALA A 523 21.16 -21.17 -31.88
CA ALA A 523 20.64 -21.29 -33.26
C ALA A 523 19.33 -20.51 -33.54
N GLY A 524 19.08 -19.40 -32.82
CA GLY A 524 17.88 -18.58 -32.99
C GLY A 524 16.61 -19.15 -32.35
N GLU A 525 16.72 -20.17 -31.50
CA GLU A 525 15.64 -20.64 -30.63
C GLU A 525 15.61 -19.83 -29.32
N PHE A 526 14.42 -19.33 -28.97
CA PHE A 526 14.21 -18.54 -27.77
C PHE A 526 13.36 -19.30 -26.76
N GLU A 527 13.62 -19.05 -25.49
CA GLU A 527 12.84 -19.61 -24.40
C GLU A 527 12.70 -18.59 -23.25
N VAL A 528 11.72 -18.85 -22.40
CA VAL A 528 11.50 -18.12 -21.16
C VAL A 528 11.51 -19.09 -20.01
N GLN A 529 12.17 -18.67 -18.94
CA GLN A 529 12.38 -19.46 -17.75
C GLN A 529 11.88 -18.73 -16.52
N LEU A 530 11.40 -19.48 -15.54
CA LEU A 530 11.17 -18.99 -14.18
C LEU A 530 11.87 -19.96 -13.23
N ASN A 531 12.81 -19.42 -12.46
CA ASN A 531 13.65 -20.18 -11.54
C ASN A 531 13.38 -19.70 -10.11
N PHE A 532 13.25 -20.63 -9.17
CA PHE A 532 12.96 -20.33 -7.78
C PHE A 532 13.68 -21.31 -6.83
N PRO A 533 14.16 -20.89 -5.64
CA PRO A 533 14.81 -21.79 -4.69
C PRO A 533 13.91 -22.96 -4.28
N ALA A 534 14.39 -24.21 -4.36
CA ALA A 534 13.56 -25.39 -4.10
C ALA A 534 13.28 -25.62 -2.60
N GLY A 535 14.20 -25.20 -1.72
CA GLY A 535 14.20 -25.56 -0.29
C GLY A 535 13.05 -25.00 0.55
N ASP A 536 12.30 -24.01 0.05
CA ASP A 536 11.10 -23.47 0.72
C ASP A 536 10.02 -23.05 -0.30
N PHE A 537 9.89 -23.79 -1.40
CA PHE A 537 8.94 -23.43 -2.44
C PHE A 537 7.54 -23.96 -2.12
N GLN A 538 6.68 -23.11 -1.57
CA GLN A 538 5.35 -23.52 -1.10
C GLN A 538 4.39 -23.73 -2.29
N ASP A 539 3.45 -24.67 -2.18
CA ASP A 539 2.49 -24.96 -3.26
C ASP A 539 1.70 -23.71 -3.72
N SER A 540 1.39 -22.81 -2.80
CA SER A 540 0.71 -21.56 -3.09
C SER A 540 1.59 -20.53 -3.81
N GLU A 541 2.87 -20.45 -3.47
CA GLU A 541 3.85 -19.63 -4.21
C GLU A 541 4.04 -20.21 -5.61
N ARG A 542 4.16 -21.53 -5.72
CA ARG A 542 4.31 -22.26 -6.98
C ARG A 542 3.11 -22.04 -7.89
N ALA A 543 1.91 -22.05 -7.35
CA ALA A 543 0.68 -21.73 -8.08
C ALA A 543 0.68 -20.27 -8.55
N LEU A 544 1.02 -19.30 -7.70
CA LEU A 544 1.05 -17.88 -8.06
C LEU A 544 2.11 -17.55 -9.11
N LEU A 545 3.34 -18.06 -8.93
CA LEU A 545 4.42 -17.88 -9.90
C LEU A 545 4.09 -18.58 -11.23
N ARG A 546 3.37 -19.70 -11.19
CA ARG A 546 2.86 -20.36 -12.39
C ARG A 546 1.81 -19.51 -13.10
N GLU A 547 0.83 -18.97 -12.37
CA GLU A 547 -0.17 -18.05 -12.94
C GLU A 547 0.50 -16.81 -13.54
N TRP A 548 1.52 -16.28 -12.88
CA TRP A 548 2.29 -15.15 -13.40
C TRP A 548 3.05 -15.52 -14.68
N PHE A 549 3.68 -16.69 -14.73
CA PHE A 549 4.35 -17.19 -15.91
C PHE A 549 3.39 -17.33 -17.10
N ASP A 550 2.23 -17.97 -16.86
CA ASP A 550 1.18 -18.10 -17.86
C ASP A 550 0.63 -16.73 -18.28
N TYR A 551 0.48 -15.79 -17.34
CA TYR A 551 0.04 -14.42 -17.62
C TYR A 551 0.98 -13.64 -18.56
N VAL A 552 2.29 -13.83 -18.39
CA VAL A 552 3.30 -13.17 -19.21
C VAL A 552 3.41 -13.83 -20.59
N VAL A 553 3.52 -15.16 -20.63
CA VAL A 553 3.98 -15.95 -21.78
C VAL A 553 2.83 -16.62 -22.54
N GLY A 554 1.69 -16.84 -21.89
CA GLY A 554 0.61 -17.64 -22.44
C GLY A 554 0.04 -17.06 -23.73
N ASP A 555 -0.39 -17.96 -24.60
CA ASP A 555 -0.70 -17.66 -25.99
C ASP A 555 -1.90 -16.71 -26.10
N ARG A 556 -1.74 -15.67 -26.92
CA ARG A 556 -2.68 -14.54 -27.04
C ARG A 556 -3.44 -14.70 -28.34
N GLN A 557 -4.61 -15.33 -28.29
CA GLN A 557 -5.53 -15.42 -29.43
C GLN A 557 -6.41 -14.18 -29.57
#